data_AF-A0AAN7DDS3-F1
#
_entry.id   AF-A0AAN7DDS3-F1
#
_cell.length_a   1.000
_cell.length_b   1.000
_cell.length_c   1.000
_cell.angle_alpha   90.00
_cell.angle_beta   90.00
_cell.angle_gamma   90.00
#
_symmetry.space_group_name_H-M   'P 1'
#
loop_
_entity.id
_entity.type
_entity.pdbx_description
1 polymer ?
#
loop_
_entity_poly.entity_id
_entity_poly.type
_entity_poly.pdbx_seq_one_letter_code
_entity_poly.pdbx_strand_id
1 'polypeptide(L)'
;MSSGQEEDSLINDELFHLYIEYQLCKIKNTPSLWNADDTEKYALISILTQCQKINGNTLRSVMKDIFENSVAKYADSSSSTMIVHHSTPHMNSSKNRIPQVIVNTTEDDDDDDETDSEASKEATTSLGCNRTRIIDRMYIDLDNAAVSKRNILPSNTPRRGRSLTPSKLEPKEKKQKHKGKAVVNPIVHSLLTDSKIAEMEQMASQAGRTKALLRKRIYAINDSVSMNVSSKIPATFSVLNYGNCPGTTMKNMYRCQENFIVYRFGKLVERLHQECSEREARDKAKEYYKELQHELKRQNKTYSMVPWSHFAYSCKKSVQYANEFGIYCLFIPEILTPTMLKRTPFEDLRALLLYMDESCSIFRNIVQVDCEGNIIAPHRQKSSQGLMTNKADISGSVLQH
;
A
#
# COMPACT_ATOMS: atom_id res chain seq x y z
N MET A 1 -2.91 -44.94 19.21
CA MET A 1 -2.65 -43.50 19.04
C MET A 1 -1.21 -43.25 19.45
N SER A 2 -0.30 -43.15 18.47
CA SER A 2 1.10 -42.84 18.74
C SER A 2 1.21 -41.32 18.78
N SER A 3 1.28 -40.74 19.98
CA SER A 3 1.76 -39.37 20.14
C SER A 3 3.22 -39.39 19.72
N GLY A 4 3.49 -39.01 18.47
CA GLY A 4 4.85 -38.78 18.00
C GLY A 4 5.46 -37.75 18.94
N GLN A 5 6.36 -38.20 19.81
CA GLN A 5 7.30 -37.32 20.48
C GLN A 5 8.08 -36.67 19.33
N GLU A 6 7.76 -35.42 19.00
CA GLU A 6 8.71 -34.57 18.29
C GLU A 6 9.96 -34.57 19.18
N GLU A 7 10.99 -35.29 18.74
CA GLU A 7 12.29 -35.23 19.37
C GLU A 7 12.67 -33.76 19.46
N ASP A 8 12.76 -33.24 20.69
CA ASP A 8 13.16 -31.88 21.00
C ASP A 8 14.60 -31.70 20.48
N SER A 9 14.75 -31.40 19.20
CA SER A 9 16.03 -31.34 18.54
C SER A 9 16.82 -30.22 19.19
N LEU A 10 17.91 -30.56 19.87
CA LEU A 10 18.78 -29.60 20.53
C LEU A 10 19.22 -28.53 19.53
N ILE A 11 19.14 -27.26 19.93
CA ILE A 11 19.67 -26.14 19.15
C ILE A 11 21.19 -26.32 19.06
N ASN A 12 21.70 -26.25 17.84
CA ASN A 12 23.13 -26.08 17.61
C ASN A 12 23.51 -24.65 18.02
N ASP A 13 24.25 -24.53 19.13
CA ASP A 13 24.60 -23.23 19.72
C ASP A 13 25.49 -22.37 18.81
N GLU A 14 26.37 -22.98 18.02
CA GLU A 14 27.21 -22.24 17.07
C GLU A 14 26.35 -21.57 16.00
N LEU A 15 25.40 -22.31 15.43
CA LEU A 15 24.46 -21.78 14.43
C LEU A 15 23.54 -20.71 15.04
N PHE A 16 23.12 -20.90 16.30
CA PHE A 16 22.34 -19.91 17.04
C PHE A 16 23.12 -18.59 17.22
N HIS A 17 24.37 -18.65 17.70
CA HIS A 17 25.19 -17.45 17.88
C HIS A 17 25.45 -16.74 16.56
N LEU A 18 25.74 -17.49 15.49
CA LEU A 18 25.92 -16.94 14.14
C LEU A 18 24.64 -16.22 13.65
N TYR A 19 23.47 -16.80 13.91
CA TYR A 19 22.20 -16.19 13.55
C TYR A 19 21.94 -14.90 14.33
N ILE A 20 22.19 -14.88 15.65
CA ILE A 20 22.03 -13.67 16.47
C ILE A 20 22.99 -12.57 16.00
N GLU A 21 24.24 -12.90 15.70
CA GLU A 21 25.23 -11.95 15.18
C GLU A 21 24.81 -11.37 13.83
N TYR A 22 24.32 -12.22 12.92
CA TYR A 22 23.76 -11.78 11.64
C TYR A 22 22.59 -10.80 11.84
N GLN A 23 21.66 -11.09 12.75
CA GLN A 23 20.52 -10.19 13.03
C GLN A 23 20.96 -8.88 13.66
N LEU A 24 21.94 -8.91 14.58
CA LEU A 24 22.54 -7.70 15.15
C LEU A 24 23.18 -6.82 14.07
N CYS A 25 23.98 -7.41 13.19
CA CYS A 25 24.58 -6.70 12.06
C CYS A 25 23.51 -6.09 11.15
N LYS A 26 22.46 -6.86 10.84
CA LYS A 26 21.35 -6.37 10.01
C LYS A 26 20.66 -5.18 10.67
N ILE A 27 20.32 -5.24 11.95
CA ILE A 27 19.61 -4.15 12.66
C ILE A 27 20.50 -2.91 12.82
N LYS A 28 21.79 -3.09 13.16
CA LYS A 28 22.75 -1.97 13.27
C LYS A 28 22.88 -1.22 11.95
N ASN A 29 23.02 -1.95 10.85
CA ASN A 29 23.24 -1.40 9.51
C ASN A 29 21.96 -0.97 8.80
N THR A 30 20.78 -1.34 9.32
CA THR A 30 19.52 -0.84 8.78
C THR A 30 19.33 0.60 9.26
N PRO A 31 19.26 1.60 8.35
CA PRO A 31 18.92 2.96 8.74
C PRO A 31 17.56 2.93 9.45
N SER A 32 17.42 3.71 10.52
CA SER A 32 16.24 3.66 11.39
C SER A 32 14.96 3.67 10.56
N LEU A 33 14.30 2.51 10.50
CA LEU A 33 13.14 2.25 9.64
C LEU A 33 11.84 2.55 10.39
N TRP A 34 11.97 2.83 11.69
CA TRP A 34 10.91 3.00 12.67
C TRP A 34 10.98 4.45 13.15
N ASN A 35 9.82 5.09 13.18
CA ASN A 35 9.68 6.51 13.50
C ASN A 35 9.46 6.77 14.99
N ALA A 36 9.60 5.74 15.82
CA ALA A 36 9.76 5.91 17.25
C ALA A 36 11.22 6.29 17.52
N ASP A 37 11.46 7.05 18.59
CA ASP A 37 12.80 7.32 19.09
C ASP A 37 13.67 6.06 18.99
N ASP A 38 14.96 6.22 18.67
CA ASP A 38 15.90 5.11 18.49
C ASP A 38 15.88 4.12 19.68
N THR A 39 15.26 4.46 20.80
CA THR A 39 14.73 3.60 21.87
C THR A 39 14.31 2.19 21.42
N GLU A 40 13.43 2.01 20.43
CA GLU A 40 13.00 0.65 20.03
C GLU A 40 14.15 -0.14 19.37
N LYS A 41 14.91 0.54 18.51
CA LYS A 41 16.11 -0.02 17.87
C LYS A 41 17.17 -0.38 18.91
N TYR A 42 17.39 0.48 19.91
CA TYR A 42 18.30 0.25 21.02
C TYR A 42 17.82 -0.87 21.94
N ALA A 43 16.52 -0.97 22.20
CA ALA A 43 15.92 -2.07 22.96
C ALA A 43 16.16 -3.41 22.23
N LEU A 44 15.91 -3.47 20.92
CA LEU A 44 16.20 -4.66 20.10
C LEU A 44 17.69 -5.02 20.08
N ILE A 45 18.58 -4.04 19.90
CA ILE A 45 20.02 -4.25 19.97
C ILE A 45 20.42 -4.77 21.36
N SER A 46 19.88 -4.20 22.43
CA SER A 46 20.15 -4.60 23.81
C SER A 46 19.70 -6.05 24.07
N ILE A 47 18.47 -6.39 23.69
CA ILE A 47 17.92 -7.75 23.82
C ILE A 47 18.80 -8.75 23.06
N LEU A 48 19.13 -8.48 21.81
CA LEU A 48 19.94 -9.38 21.00
C LEU A 48 21.38 -9.52 21.51
N THR A 49 21.95 -8.44 22.04
CA THR A 49 23.27 -8.45 22.68
C THR A 49 23.27 -9.31 23.94
N GLN A 50 22.17 -9.30 24.71
CA GLN A 50 22.01 -10.21 25.85
C GLN A 50 21.85 -11.66 25.39
N CYS A 51 21.08 -11.90 24.32
CA CYS A 51 20.90 -13.24 23.75
C CYS A 51 22.23 -13.88 23.28
N GLN A 52 23.22 -13.09 22.85
CA GLN A 52 24.55 -13.62 22.49
C GLN A 52 25.27 -14.32 23.65
N LYS A 53 24.91 -14.02 24.90
CA LYS A 53 25.55 -14.59 26.10
C LYS A 53 24.81 -15.82 26.66
N ILE A 54 23.68 -16.19 26.06
CA ILE A 54 22.78 -17.23 26.56
C ILE A 54 22.83 -18.42 25.59
N ASN A 55 22.76 -19.63 26.13
CA ASN A 55 22.65 -20.86 25.35
C ASN A 55 21.29 -20.91 24.62
N GLY A 56 21.28 -21.38 23.36
CA GLY A 56 20.07 -21.38 22.54
C GLY A 56 18.95 -22.24 23.15
N ASN A 57 19.30 -23.39 23.73
CA ASN A 57 18.34 -24.29 24.38
C ASN A 57 17.75 -23.67 25.65
N THR A 58 18.56 -22.95 26.44
CA THR A 58 18.07 -22.22 27.62
C THR A 58 17.07 -21.15 27.20
N LEU A 59 17.38 -20.36 26.17
CA LEU A 59 16.46 -19.33 25.68
C LEU A 59 15.15 -19.94 25.15
N ARG A 60 15.23 -21.05 24.41
CA ARG A 60 14.06 -21.79 23.94
C ARG A 60 13.19 -22.26 25.10
N SER A 61 13.78 -22.86 26.12
CA SER A 61 13.04 -23.33 27.31
C SER A 61 12.31 -22.19 27.99
N VAL A 62 12.99 -21.07 28.26
CA VAL A 62 12.39 -19.90 28.92
C VAL A 62 11.25 -19.32 28.07
N MET A 63 11.44 -19.17 26.76
CA MET A 63 10.39 -18.64 25.88
C MET A 63 9.18 -19.58 25.78
N LYS A 64 9.42 -20.90 25.75
CA LYS A 64 8.37 -21.91 25.78
C LYS A 64 7.57 -21.80 27.08
N ASP A 65 8.24 -21.73 28.22
CA ASP A 65 7.59 -21.56 29.54
C ASP A 65 6.77 -20.28 29.60
N ILE A 66 7.30 -19.14 29.11
CA ILE A 66 6.56 -17.88 29.06
C ILE A 66 5.30 -18.03 28.20
N PHE A 67 5.43 -18.64 27.02
CA PHE A 67 4.31 -18.79 26.09
C PHE A 67 3.23 -19.71 26.68
N GLU A 68 3.60 -20.87 27.20
CA GLU A 68 2.68 -21.83 27.82
C GLU A 68 1.94 -21.19 29.01
N ASN A 69 2.65 -20.48 29.89
CA ASN A 69 2.03 -19.79 31.03
C ASN A 69 1.15 -18.59 30.62
N SER A 70 1.46 -17.93 29.51
CA SER A 70 0.65 -16.83 28.98
C SER A 70 -0.69 -17.32 28.41
N VAL A 71 -0.73 -18.55 27.88
CA VAL A 71 -1.91 -19.17 27.29
C VAL A 71 -2.76 -19.88 28.35
N ALA A 72 -2.13 -20.42 29.41
CA ALA A 72 -2.82 -21.12 30.51
C ALA A 72 -3.97 -20.30 31.12
N LYS A 73 -3.82 -18.97 31.25
CA LYS A 73 -4.87 -18.07 31.76
C LYS A 73 -6.18 -18.10 30.97
N TYR A 74 -6.16 -18.52 29.70
CA TYR A 74 -7.32 -18.53 28.83
C TYR A 74 -7.93 -19.93 28.64
N ALA A 75 -7.17 -20.99 28.93
CA ALA A 75 -7.63 -22.37 28.79
C ALA A 75 -8.63 -22.77 29.89
N ASP A 76 -8.42 -22.31 31.13
CA ASP A 76 -9.25 -22.69 32.29
C ASP A 76 -10.62 -22.00 32.31
N SER A 77 -10.84 -20.97 31.48
CA SER A 77 -12.12 -20.24 31.42
C SER A 77 -13.18 -20.95 30.57
N SER A 78 -12.83 -22.01 29.85
CA SER A 78 -13.73 -22.69 28.90
C SER A 78 -14.32 -24.01 29.41
N SER A 79 -13.99 -24.44 30.65
CA SER A 79 -14.51 -25.68 31.25
C SER A 79 -15.44 -25.49 32.44
N SER A 80 -15.84 -24.24 32.77
CA SER A 80 -16.90 -24.02 33.76
C SER A 80 -18.27 -24.24 33.11
N THR A 81 -18.58 -25.52 32.87
CA THR A 81 -19.94 -25.95 32.59
C THR A 81 -20.77 -25.64 33.82
N MET A 82 -21.77 -24.77 33.66
CA MET A 82 -22.78 -24.45 34.66
C MET A 82 -23.30 -25.73 35.35
N ILE A 83 -22.88 -25.96 36.59
CA ILE A 83 -23.69 -26.68 37.55
C ILE A 83 -24.23 -25.63 38.51
N VAL A 84 -25.47 -25.23 38.24
CA VAL A 84 -26.28 -24.40 39.12
C VAL A 84 -26.62 -25.23 40.35
N HIS A 85 -25.91 -24.99 41.45
CA HIS A 85 -26.40 -25.36 42.78
C HIS A 85 -26.47 -24.12 43.66
N HIS A 86 -27.71 -23.75 43.99
CA HIS A 86 -28.06 -22.84 45.07
C HIS A 86 -27.44 -23.30 46.38
N SER A 87 -26.64 -22.45 47.05
CA SER A 87 -26.54 -22.36 48.52
C SER A 87 -25.66 -21.17 48.93
N THR A 88 -26.29 -20.22 49.62
CA THR A 88 -25.87 -19.36 50.77
C THR A 88 -24.44 -18.79 50.93
N PRO A 89 -24.31 -17.56 51.47
CA PRO A 89 -23.05 -16.83 51.55
C PRO A 89 -22.25 -17.21 52.79
N HIS A 90 -20.93 -17.43 52.63
CA HIS A 90 -20.01 -17.51 53.75
C HIS A 90 -18.78 -16.64 53.47
N MET A 91 -18.46 -15.75 54.41
CA MET A 91 -17.23 -14.96 54.44
C MET A 91 -16.03 -15.89 54.65
N ASN A 92 -14.95 -15.62 53.90
CA ASN A 92 -13.57 -15.40 54.37
C ASN A 92 -12.52 -15.88 53.37
N SER A 93 -11.52 -15.00 53.18
CA SER A 93 -10.10 -15.33 52.99
C SER A 93 -9.69 -16.20 51.79
N SER A 94 -8.98 -15.62 50.83
CA SER A 94 -7.51 -15.72 50.80
C SER A 94 -6.89 -15.17 49.50
N LYS A 95 -5.78 -14.45 49.70
CA LYS A 95 -4.62 -14.18 48.84
C LYS A 95 -4.69 -14.69 47.38
N ASN A 96 -4.77 -13.77 46.44
CA ASN A 96 -4.09 -13.90 45.16
C ASN A 96 -3.19 -12.68 44.92
N ARG A 97 -1.89 -12.97 44.89
CA ARG A 97 -0.77 -12.03 44.82
C ARG A 97 -0.55 -11.66 43.35
N ILE A 98 -0.87 -10.42 42.99
CA ILE A 98 -0.50 -9.81 41.72
C ILE A 98 1.02 -9.53 41.77
N PRO A 99 1.83 -9.86 40.74
CA PRO A 99 3.22 -9.45 40.70
C PRO A 99 3.26 -7.92 40.48
N GLN A 100 3.63 -7.16 41.50
CA GLN A 100 3.99 -5.76 41.36
C GLN A 100 5.37 -5.66 40.73
N VAL A 101 5.44 -4.90 39.63
CA VAL A 101 6.69 -4.47 38.99
C VAL A 101 7.30 -3.40 39.89
N ILE A 102 8.48 -3.70 40.44
CA ILE A 102 9.28 -2.76 41.23
C ILE A 102 9.86 -1.72 40.27
N VAL A 103 9.36 -0.48 40.34
CA VAL A 103 9.99 0.69 39.73
C VAL A 103 10.78 1.37 40.84
N ASN A 104 12.11 1.39 40.72
CA ASN A 104 12.96 2.20 41.57
C ASN A 104 12.93 3.64 41.05
N THR A 105 12.10 4.49 41.64
CA THR A 105 12.24 5.95 41.59
C THR A 105 13.02 6.40 42.82
N THR A 106 14.20 6.95 42.61
CA THR A 106 14.92 7.74 43.61
C THR A 106 14.25 9.10 43.70
N GLU A 107 13.63 9.35 44.84
CA GLU A 107 13.17 10.67 45.29
C GLU A 107 14.40 11.42 45.81
N ASP A 108 14.70 12.57 45.20
CA ASP A 108 15.45 13.65 45.84
C ASP A 108 14.48 14.84 45.90
N ASP A 109 14.16 15.19 47.14
CA ASP A 109 13.40 16.37 47.58
C ASP A 109 14.24 17.65 47.46
N ASP A 110 13.58 18.79 47.76
CA ASP A 110 14.11 20.15 47.99
C ASP A 110 14.25 21.00 46.69
N ASP A 111 13.73 22.23 46.55
CA ASP A 111 13.16 23.21 47.47
C ASP A 111 12.36 24.26 46.64
N ASP A 112 11.39 24.89 47.31
CA ASP A 112 10.91 26.28 47.20
C ASP A 112 11.34 27.16 46.00
N ASP A 113 10.35 27.71 45.26
CA ASP A 113 10.32 29.18 45.07
C ASP A 113 8.91 29.67 44.72
N GLU A 114 8.38 30.51 45.59
CA GLU A 114 7.24 31.39 45.32
C GLU A 114 7.68 32.46 44.32
N THR A 115 6.92 32.70 43.24
CA THR A 115 6.80 34.08 42.75
C THR A 115 5.56 34.32 41.90
N ASP A 116 4.81 35.33 42.35
CA ASP A 116 3.75 36.07 41.68
C ASP A 116 4.04 36.39 40.21
N SER A 117 2.97 36.41 39.40
CA SER A 117 2.68 37.55 38.52
C SER A 117 1.26 37.43 37.94
N GLU A 118 0.31 38.09 38.60
CA GLU A 118 -0.77 38.79 37.91
C GLU A 118 -0.17 39.79 36.90
N ALA A 119 -0.54 39.73 35.62
CA ALA A 119 -0.75 40.91 34.79
C ALA A 119 -1.23 40.58 33.36
N SER A 120 -2.06 41.51 32.86
CA SER A 120 -2.37 41.82 31.46
C SER A 120 -3.52 41.09 30.76
N LYS A 121 -4.70 41.52 31.20
CA LYS A 121 -5.75 42.18 30.40
C LYS A 121 -5.44 42.57 28.93
N GLU A 122 -6.50 42.42 28.14
CA GLU A 122 -7.03 43.31 27.08
C GLU A 122 -6.21 43.56 25.79
N ALA A 123 -6.78 43.09 24.66
CA ALA A 123 -7.14 43.98 23.55
C ALA A 123 -8.20 43.35 22.63
N THR A 124 -9.40 43.93 22.71
CA THR A 124 -10.52 43.85 21.76
C THR A 124 -10.29 44.70 20.50
N THR A 125 -11.14 44.47 19.49
CA THR A 125 -11.45 45.29 18.29
C THR A 125 -10.67 44.98 17.00
N SER A 126 -11.20 45.15 15.79
CA SER A 126 -12.52 44.90 15.18
C SER A 126 -12.35 45.02 13.64
N LEU A 127 -13.29 44.46 12.88
CA LEU A 127 -13.74 44.83 11.52
C LEU A 127 -12.73 45.02 10.36
N GLY A 128 -12.96 44.24 9.31
CA GLY A 128 -12.44 44.50 7.97
C GLY A 128 -13.05 43.57 6.92
N CYS A 129 -14.38 43.56 6.80
CA CYS A 129 -15.09 42.86 5.75
C CYS A 129 -14.76 43.53 4.39
N ASN A 130 -14.08 42.82 3.49
CA ASN A 130 -14.16 43.11 2.06
C ASN A 130 -14.43 41.84 1.27
N ARG A 131 -15.61 41.87 0.69
CA ARG A 131 -16.29 40.88 -0.12
C ARG A 131 -15.79 41.04 -1.56
N THR A 132 -15.05 40.06 -2.07
CA THR A 132 -14.78 39.97 -3.50
C THR A 132 -15.18 38.57 -3.98
N ARG A 133 -16.29 38.52 -4.71
CA ARG A 133 -16.67 37.38 -5.55
C ARG A 133 -15.60 37.23 -6.62
N ILE A 134 -14.86 36.13 -6.60
CA ILE A 134 -14.06 35.70 -7.75
C ILE A 134 -14.55 34.30 -8.12
N ILE A 135 -15.21 34.27 -9.28
CA ILE A 135 -15.54 33.06 -10.03
C ILE A 135 -14.23 32.54 -10.57
N ASP A 136 -13.63 31.54 -9.93
CA ASP A 136 -12.39 30.94 -10.41
C ASP A 136 -12.68 29.79 -11.39
N ARG A 137 -12.97 30.18 -12.64
CA ARG A 137 -12.80 29.33 -13.81
C ARG A 137 -11.30 29.15 -14.03
N MET A 138 -10.71 28.11 -13.44
CA MET A 138 -9.35 27.70 -13.78
C MET A 138 -9.32 27.01 -15.16
N TYR A 139 -9.29 27.81 -16.21
CA TYR A 139 -8.54 27.48 -17.43
C TYR A 139 -7.12 27.97 -17.18
N ILE A 140 -6.19 27.05 -16.93
CA ILE A 140 -4.76 27.38 -16.94
C ILE A 140 -4.21 26.84 -18.25
N ASP A 141 -4.03 27.77 -19.19
CA ASP A 141 -3.15 27.63 -20.35
C ASP A 141 -1.70 27.62 -19.81
N LEU A 142 -1.03 26.47 -19.87
CA LEU A 142 0.39 26.36 -19.53
C LEU A 142 1.17 26.27 -20.83
N ASP A 143 1.56 27.44 -21.32
CA ASP A 143 2.42 27.62 -22.46
C ASP A 143 3.84 27.10 -22.15
N ASN A 144 4.35 26.29 -23.07
CA ASN A 144 5.67 25.68 -23.03
C ASN A 144 6.76 26.69 -23.39
N ALA A 145 7.56 27.15 -22.43
CA ALA A 145 8.83 27.80 -22.76
C ALA A 145 9.86 27.74 -21.62
N ALA A 146 10.68 26.69 -21.60
CA ALA A 146 12.01 26.74 -20.98
C ALA A 146 12.95 25.73 -21.68
N VAL A 147 13.21 25.97 -22.98
CA VAL A 147 14.33 25.31 -23.68
C VAL A 147 15.62 26.01 -23.26
N SER A 148 16.43 25.28 -22.50
CA SER A 148 17.79 25.63 -22.14
C SER A 148 18.66 25.79 -23.40
N LYS A 149 19.19 27.00 -23.61
CA LYS A 149 20.18 27.29 -24.65
C LYS A 149 21.52 26.64 -24.27
N ARG A 150 21.90 25.56 -24.95
CA ARG A 150 23.31 25.16 -25.06
C ARG A 150 23.81 25.36 -26.49
N ASN A 151 24.91 26.08 -26.56
CA ASN A 151 25.68 26.42 -27.74
C ASN A 151 26.06 25.17 -28.55
N ILE A 152 25.70 25.14 -29.83
CA ILE A 152 26.33 24.28 -30.83
C ILE A 152 26.76 25.18 -32.00
N LEU A 153 28.07 25.17 -32.24
CA LEU A 153 28.76 25.84 -33.35
C LEU A 153 28.26 25.32 -34.72
N PRO A 154 28.24 26.14 -35.78
CA PRO A 154 27.86 25.69 -37.12
C PRO A 154 29.01 24.97 -37.82
N SER A 155 28.78 23.74 -38.30
CA SER A 155 29.71 23.07 -39.23
C SER A 155 29.34 23.42 -40.68
N ASN A 156 30.21 24.17 -41.33
CA ASN A 156 30.21 24.38 -42.77
C ASN A 156 30.53 23.08 -43.52
N THR A 157 29.62 22.58 -44.35
CA THR A 157 29.99 21.74 -45.50
C THR A 157 29.14 22.09 -46.74
N PRO A 158 29.70 21.94 -47.95
CA PRO A 158 29.26 22.70 -49.12
C PRO A 158 28.32 21.94 -50.06
N ARG A 159 27.53 22.75 -50.78
CA ARG A 159 26.72 22.44 -51.96
C ARG A 159 27.32 21.40 -52.92
N ARG A 160 26.49 20.42 -53.30
CA ARG A 160 26.52 19.65 -54.55
C ARG A 160 25.11 19.08 -54.71
N GLY A 161 24.36 19.13 -55.79
CA GLY A 161 24.52 19.56 -57.17
C GLY A 161 23.25 19.03 -57.86
N ARG A 162 22.66 19.85 -58.75
CA ARG A 162 21.45 19.53 -59.54
C ARG A 162 21.54 18.16 -60.22
N SER A 163 20.42 17.44 -60.27
CA SER A 163 19.98 16.76 -61.49
C SER A 163 18.45 16.65 -61.51
N LEU A 164 17.85 17.30 -62.50
CA LEU A 164 16.45 17.20 -62.87
C LEU A 164 16.29 16.01 -63.81
N THR A 165 15.42 15.07 -63.47
CA THR A 165 14.83 14.14 -64.44
C THR A 165 13.34 13.99 -64.13
N PRO A 166 12.44 14.35 -65.06
CA PRO A 166 11.01 14.08 -64.93
C PRO A 166 10.73 12.69 -65.47
N SER A 167 10.50 11.71 -64.59
CA SER A 167 10.00 10.39 -64.99
C SER A 167 8.49 10.33 -64.83
N LYS A 168 7.83 10.01 -65.95
CA LYS A 168 6.39 9.91 -66.16
C LYS A 168 5.69 9.09 -65.09
N LEU A 169 4.62 9.69 -64.57
CA LEU A 169 3.52 9.03 -63.88
C LEU A 169 2.81 8.06 -64.83
N GLU A 170 2.87 6.77 -64.54
CA GLU A 170 1.79 5.83 -64.85
C GLU A 170 1.18 5.35 -63.52
N PRO A 171 -0.13 5.53 -63.29
CA PRO A 171 -0.79 4.96 -62.13
C PRO A 171 -1.11 3.49 -62.40
N LYS A 172 -0.21 2.59 -62.00
CA LYS A 172 -0.58 1.17 -61.80
C LYS A 172 -1.40 1.07 -60.52
N GLU A 173 -2.71 0.91 -60.68
CA GLU A 173 -3.64 0.47 -59.64
C GLU A 173 -3.21 -0.89 -59.09
N LYS A 174 -2.30 -0.87 -58.11
CA LYS A 174 -2.11 -2.02 -57.23
C LYS A 174 -3.29 -2.01 -56.25
N LYS A 175 -4.25 -2.90 -56.50
CA LYS A 175 -5.28 -3.32 -55.53
C LYS A 175 -4.59 -3.91 -54.30
N GLN A 176 -4.12 -3.04 -53.41
CA GLN A 176 -3.60 -3.40 -52.12
C GLN A 176 -4.80 -3.71 -51.23
N LYS A 177 -5.13 -5.00 -51.12
CA LYS A 177 -6.05 -5.53 -50.10
C LYS A 177 -5.44 -5.26 -48.73
N HIS A 178 -5.54 -4.03 -48.24
CA HIS A 178 -5.34 -3.73 -46.83
C HIS A 178 -6.50 -4.35 -46.07
N LYS A 179 -6.29 -5.58 -45.58
CA LYS A 179 -7.10 -6.14 -44.50
C LYS A 179 -7.13 -5.10 -43.38
N GLY A 180 -8.33 -4.64 -43.05
CA GLY A 180 -8.59 -3.47 -42.23
C GLY A 180 -7.88 -3.52 -40.88
N LYS A 181 -6.70 -2.90 -40.80
CA LYS A 181 -6.20 -2.42 -39.52
C LYS A 181 -7.12 -1.27 -39.13
N ALA A 182 -7.81 -1.41 -38.01
CA ALA A 182 -8.54 -0.30 -37.41
C ALA A 182 -7.57 0.89 -37.31
N VAL A 183 -7.99 2.04 -37.84
CA VAL A 183 -7.19 3.27 -37.78
C VAL A 183 -7.16 3.68 -36.32
N VAL A 184 -6.06 3.35 -35.63
CA VAL A 184 -5.84 3.75 -34.25
C VAL A 184 -5.79 5.27 -34.19
N ASN A 185 -6.45 5.85 -33.19
CA ASN A 185 -6.53 7.30 -33.02
C ASN A 185 -5.10 7.91 -32.96
N PRO A 186 -4.77 8.94 -33.76
CA PRO A 186 -3.45 9.58 -33.76
C PRO A 186 -2.97 10.02 -32.38
N ILE A 187 -3.88 10.42 -31.49
CA ILE A 187 -3.57 10.82 -30.12
C ILE A 187 -2.95 9.65 -29.34
N VAL A 188 -3.48 8.44 -29.52
CA VAL A 188 -2.96 7.24 -28.85
C VAL A 188 -1.52 6.95 -29.28
N HIS A 189 -1.23 7.05 -30.58
CA HIS A 189 0.14 6.88 -31.09
C HIS A 189 1.10 7.98 -30.62
N SER A 190 0.59 9.18 -30.32
CA SER A 190 1.42 10.25 -29.73
C SER A 190 1.77 9.98 -28.26
N LEU A 191 0.90 9.29 -27.52
CA LEU A 191 1.04 9.02 -26.08
C LEU A 191 1.68 7.66 -25.77
N LEU A 192 1.50 6.67 -26.64
CA LEU A 192 2.02 5.33 -26.52
C LEU A 192 3.06 5.05 -27.59
N THR A 193 4.21 4.53 -27.16
CA THR A 193 5.18 3.93 -28.06
C THR A 193 4.62 2.61 -28.61
N ASP A 194 5.08 2.20 -29.80
CA ASP A 194 4.70 0.90 -30.39
C ASP A 194 4.98 -0.28 -29.44
N SER A 195 6.03 -0.18 -28.63
CA SER A 195 6.34 -1.18 -27.60
C SER A 195 5.26 -1.30 -26.53
N LYS A 196 4.60 -0.20 -26.12
CA LYS A 196 3.49 -0.24 -25.16
C LYS A 196 2.22 -0.79 -25.80
N ILE A 197 1.98 -0.47 -27.07
CA ILE A 197 0.86 -1.04 -27.81
C ILE A 197 1.03 -2.57 -27.90
N ALA A 198 2.23 -3.04 -28.27
CA ALA A 198 2.55 -4.46 -28.30
C ALA A 198 2.42 -5.14 -26.93
N GLU A 199 2.86 -4.48 -25.84
CA GLU A 199 2.68 -4.98 -24.48
C GLU A 199 1.20 -5.16 -24.13
N MET A 200 0.34 -4.21 -24.55
CA MET A 200 -1.10 -4.31 -24.32
C MET A 200 -1.75 -5.44 -25.11
N GLU A 201 -1.39 -5.61 -26.38
CA GLU A 201 -1.83 -6.75 -27.20
C GLU A 201 -1.34 -8.09 -26.60
N GLN A 202 -0.12 -8.12 -26.08
CA GLN A 202 0.42 -9.29 -25.38
C GLN A 202 -0.36 -9.59 -24.10
N MET A 203 -0.69 -8.58 -23.30
CA MET A 203 -1.50 -8.73 -22.09
C MET A 203 -2.86 -9.33 -22.42
N ALA A 204 -3.53 -8.82 -23.47
CA ALA A 204 -4.83 -9.28 -23.92
C ALA A 204 -4.78 -10.72 -24.48
N SER A 205 -3.79 -11.04 -25.31
CA SER A 205 -3.60 -12.40 -25.85
C SER A 205 -3.27 -13.44 -24.77
N GLN A 206 -2.64 -13.03 -23.66
CA GLN A 206 -2.34 -13.87 -22.50
C GLN A 206 -3.29 -13.63 -21.32
N ALA A 207 -4.58 -13.35 -21.59
CA ALA A 207 -5.54 -12.88 -20.59
C ALA A 207 -5.57 -13.68 -19.28
N GLY A 208 -5.48 -15.01 -19.31
CA GLY A 208 -5.48 -15.85 -18.10
C GLY A 208 -4.27 -15.58 -17.19
N ARG A 209 -3.07 -15.54 -17.76
CA ARG A 209 -1.82 -15.22 -17.05
C ARG A 209 -1.85 -13.78 -16.54
N THR A 210 -2.26 -12.85 -17.38
CA THR A 210 -2.36 -11.43 -17.05
C THR A 210 -3.35 -11.18 -15.90
N LYS A 211 -4.50 -11.83 -15.91
CA LYS A 211 -5.47 -11.77 -14.80
C LYS A 211 -4.87 -12.26 -13.49
N ALA A 212 -4.17 -13.39 -13.51
CA ALA A 212 -3.53 -13.90 -12.30
C ALA A 212 -2.47 -12.93 -11.76
N LEU A 213 -1.67 -12.33 -12.64
CA LEU A 213 -0.65 -11.34 -12.29
C LEU A 213 -1.28 -10.07 -11.69
N LEU A 214 -2.27 -9.49 -12.37
CA LEU A 214 -2.94 -8.27 -11.92
C LEU A 214 -3.64 -8.48 -10.57
N ARG A 215 -4.33 -9.62 -10.36
CA ARG A 215 -4.91 -9.94 -9.03
C ARG A 215 -3.86 -9.98 -7.94
N LYS A 216 -2.72 -10.63 -8.18
CA LYS A 216 -1.62 -10.68 -7.21
C LYS A 216 -1.10 -9.29 -6.86
N ARG A 217 -0.89 -8.43 -7.88
CA ARG A 217 -0.49 -7.03 -7.67
C ARG A 217 -1.53 -6.28 -6.83
N ILE A 218 -2.81 -6.38 -7.23
CA ILE A 218 -3.92 -5.68 -6.59
C ILE A 218 -4.02 -6.04 -5.11
N TYR A 219 -4.02 -7.32 -4.76
CA TYR A 219 -4.10 -7.73 -3.35
C TYR A 219 -2.86 -7.33 -2.56
N ALA A 220 -1.65 -7.53 -3.11
CA ALA A 220 -0.42 -7.13 -2.43
C ALA A 220 -0.36 -5.62 -2.14
N ILE A 221 -0.99 -4.79 -2.98
CA ILE A 221 -1.03 -3.34 -2.81
C ILE A 221 -2.20 -2.91 -1.93
N ASN A 222 -3.34 -3.58 -2.00
CA ASN A 222 -4.48 -3.31 -1.13
C ASN A 222 -4.06 -3.39 0.35
N ASP A 223 -3.32 -4.45 0.70
CA ASP A 223 -2.84 -4.67 2.06
C ASP A 223 -1.72 -3.70 2.44
N SER A 224 -1.13 -3.02 1.45
CA SER A 224 -0.06 -2.04 1.65
C SER A 224 -0.56 -0.63 1.93
N VAL A 225 -1.87 -0.35 1.85
CA VAL A 225 -2.42 0.99 2.09
C VAL A 225 -3.60 0.86 3.04
N SER A 226 -3.40 1.31 4.28
CA SER A 226 -4.46 1.39 5.29
C SER A 226 -4.73 2.83 5.67
N MET A 227 -6.01 3.14 5.83
CA MET A 227 -6.50 4.46 6.16
C MET A 227 -7.56 4.30 7.25
N ASN A 228 -7.23 4.70 8.47
CA ASN A 228 -8.15 4.63 9.60
C ASN A 228 -8.83 5.97 9.76
N VAL A 229 -10.05 6.10 9.23
CA VAL A 229 -10.85 7.32 9.37
C VAL A 229 -11.78 7.11 10.56
N SER A 230 -11.42 7.69 11.71
CA SER A 230 -12.26 7.70 12.90
C SER A 230 -12.75 9.12 13.16
N SER A 231 -13.99 9.27 13.62
CA SER A 231 -14.50 10.58 14.06
C SER A 231 -13.89 11.04 15.38
N LYS A 232 -13.25 10.13 16.13
CA LYS A 232 -12.69 10.39 17.47
C LYS A 232 -11.16 10.44 17.52
N ILE A 233 -10.49 9.85 16.53
CA ILE A 233 -9.03 9.74 16.48
C ILE A 233 -8.57 10.41 15.19
N PRO A 234 -7.49 11.23 15.20
CA PRO A 234 -6.88 11.76 13.98
C PRO A 234 -6.69 10.63 12.98
N ALA A 235 -7.15 10.81 11.75
CA ALA A 235 -7.06 9.72 10.79
C ALA A 235 -5.61 9.41 10.50
N THR A 236 -5.27 8.12 10.52
CA THR A 236 -3.91 7.66 10.28
C THR A 236 -3.82 7.03 8.90
N PHE A 237 -2.73 7.34 8.20
CA PHE A 237 -2.31 6.65 7.00
C PHE A 237 -1.14 5.74 7.32
N SER A 238 -1.22 4.50 6.87
CA SER A 238 -0.08 3.59 6.88
C SER A 238 0.10 3.02 5.48
N VAL A 239 1.28 3.28 4.93
CA VAL A 239 1.69 2.79 3.61
C VAL A 239 2.75 1.71 3.83
N LEU A 240 2.41 0.44 3.85
CA LEU A 240 3.39 -0.60 4.09
C LEU A 240 4.20 -0.92 2.82
N ASN A 241 5.35 -1.56 3.00
CA ASN A 241 6.01 -2.19 1.88
C ASN A 241 5.13 -3.36 1.39
N TYR A 242 4.84 -3.41 0.09
CA TYR A 242 4.14 -4.55 -0.50
C TYR A 242 5.03 -5.79 -0.47
N GLY A 243 4.40 -6.96 -0.32
CA GLY A 243 5.08 -8.24 -0.46
C GLY A 243 5.65 -8.44 -1.86
N ASN A 244 6.68 -9.29 -1.98
CA ASN A 244 7.24 -9.65 -3.29
C ASN A 244 6.13 -10.23 -4.20
N CYS A 245 5.95 -9.67 -5.39
CA CYS A 245 4.96 -10.12 -6.37
C CYS A 245 5.67 -10.77 -7.56
N PRO A 246 5.75 -12.11 -7.63
CA PRO A 246 6.46 -12.80 -8.70
C PRO A 246 5.98 -12.35 -10.08
N GLY A 247 6.92 -12.11 -10.99
CA GLY A 247 6.64 -11.62 -12.34
C GLY A 247 6.34 -10.13 -12.43
N THR A 248 6.56 -9.36 -11.35
CA THR A 248 6.46 -7.89 -11.37
C THR A 248 7.72 -7.28 -10.78
N THR A 249 8.27 -6.27 -11.45
CA THR A 249 9.42 -5.54 -10.93
C THR A 249 9.00 -4.67 -9.73
N MET A 250 9.91 -4.46 -8.78
CA MET A 250 9.68 -3.55 -7.64
C MET A 250 9.27 -2.14 -8.11
N LYS A 251 9.88 -1.65 -9.20
CA LYS A 251 9.52 -0.37 -9.82
C LYS A 251 8.04 -0.31 -10.24
N ASN A 252 7.50 -1.39 -10.82
CA ASN A 252 6.11 -1.43 -11.25
C ASN A 252 5.16 -1.53 -10.05
N MET A 253 5.50 -2.32 -9.03
CA MET A 253 4.72 -2.38 -7.80
C MET A 253 4.64 -1.01 -7.11
N TYR A 254 5.75 -0.26 -7.04
CA TYR A 254 5.75 1.11 -6.50
C TYR A 254 4.83 2.05 -7.28
N ARG A 255 4.85 1.98 -8.61
CA ARG A 255 3.96 2.78 -9.47
C ARG A 255 2.49 2.43 -9.27
N CYS A 256 2.17 1.14 -9.15
CA CYS A 256 0.81 0.71 -8.83
C CYS A 256 0.37 1.21 -7.45
N GLN A 257 1.24 1.14 -6.44
CA GLN A 257 0.95 1.65 -5.09
C GLN A 257 0.69 3.17 -5.12
N GLU A 258 1.52 3.93 -5.85
CA GLU A 258 1.33 5.38 -6.03
C GLU A 258 -0.03 5.70 -6.67
N ASN A 259 -0.40 5.00 -7.75
CA ASN A 259 -1.71 5.16 -8.38
C ASN A 259 -2.86 4.81 -7.43
N PHE A 260 -2.72 3.72 -6.67
CA PHE A 260 -3.75 3.25 -5.76
C PHE A 260 -3.95 4.18 -4.55
N ILE A 261 -2.87 4.77 -4.01
CA ILE A 261 -2.95 5.78 -2.94
C ILE A 261 -3.75 6.99 -3.43
N VAL A 262 -3.44 7.50 -4.63
CA VAL A 262 -4.16 8.64 -5.22
C VAL A 262 -5.65 8.31 -5.40
N TYR A 263 -5.97 7.09 -5.85
CA TYR A 263 -7.35 6.63 -5.97
C TYR A 263 -8.07 6.53 -4.61
N ARG A 264 -7.47 5.86 -3.62
CA ARG A 264 -8.05 5.68 -2.27
C ARG A 264 -8.26 7.02 -1.57
N PHE A 265 -7.32 7.94 -1.72
CA PHE A 265 -7.46 9.29 -1.20
C PHE A 265 -8.57 10.07 -1.92
N GLY A 266 -8.73 9.89 -3.23
CA GLY A 266 -9.88 10.45 -3.96
C GLY A 266 -11.21 9.94 -3.43
N LYS A 267 -11.33 8.64 -3.13
CA LYS A 267 -12.53 8.05 -2.52
C LYS A 267 -12.82 8.58 -1.11
N LEU A 268 -11.78 8.82 -0.31
CA LEU A 268 -11.90 9.52 0.97
C LEU A 268 -12.51 10.91 0.77
N VAL A 269 -12.00 11.68 -0.20
CA VAL A 269 -12.50 13.03 -0.49
C VAL A 269 -13.96 12.99 -0.93
N GLU A 270 -14.35 12.07 -1.82
CA GLU A 270 -15.76 11.88 -2.22
C GLU A 270 -16.66 11.65 -1.00
N ARG A 271 -16.23 10.80 -0.05
CA ARG A 271 -16.97 10.54 1.19
C ARG A 271 -17.07 11.78 2.09
N LEU A 272 -15.97 12.50 2.29
CA LEU A 272 -15.98 13.74 3.08
C LEU A 272 -16.95 14.78 2.52
N HIS A 273 -17.06 14.87 1.19
CA HIS A 273 -18.04 15.75 0.53
C HIS A 273 -19.49 15.28 0.70
N GLN A 274 -19.73 14.00 0.98
CA GLN A 274 -21.07 13.47 1.29
C GLN A 274 -21.44 13.70 2.76
N GLU A 275 -20.45 13.66 3.66
CA GLU A 275 -20.66 13.75 5.12
C GLU A 275 -20.61 15.19 5.66
N CYS A 276 -19.87 16.09 5.01
CA CYS A 276 -19.55 17.41 5.51
C CYS A 276 -19.84 18.51 4.47
N SER A 277 -19.85 19.78 4.92
CA SER A 277 -19.87 20.92 3.99
C SER A 277 -18.64 20.96 3.08
N GLU A 278 -18.73 21.58 1.90
CA GLU A 278 -17.60 21.62 0.94
C GLU A 278 -16.31 22.19 1.54
N ARG A 279 -16.44 23.25 2.36
CA ARG A 279 -15.30 23.88 3.03
C ARG A 279 -14.67 22.94 4.06
N GLU A 280 -15.50 22.33 4.90
CA GLU A 280 -15.06 21.40 5.94
C GLU A 280 -14.42 20.13 5.34
N ALA A 281 -15.04 19.56 4.31
CA ALA A 281 -14.49 18.42 3.57
C ALA A 281 -13.11 18.74 3.00
N ARG A 282 -12.95 19.93 2.43
CA ARG A 282 -11.66 20.41 1.89
C ARG A 282 -10.60 20.60 2.98
N ASP A 283 -10.98 21.15 4.13
CA ASP A 283 -10.05 21.40 5.23
C ASP A 283 -9.61 20.06 5.87
N LYS A 284 -10.55 19.14 6.17
CA LYS A 284 -10.24 17.77 6.62
C LYS A 284 -9.37 17.01 5.62
N ALA A 285 -9.67 17.11 4.32
CA ALA A 285 -8.87 16.46 3.29
C ALA A 285 -7.43 17.01 3.23
N LYS A 286 -7.22 18.30 3.47
CA LYS A 286 -5.85 18.87 3.57
C LYS A 286 -5.11 18.35 4.80
N GLU A 287 -5.79 18.16 5.93
CA GLU A 287 -5.20 17.58 7.13
C GLU A 287 -4.76 16.14 6.87
N TYR A 288 -5.65 15.32 6.32
CA TYR A 288 -5.34 13.96 5.89
C TYR A 288 -4.22 13.90 4.86
N TYR A 289 -4.12 14.90 3.99
CA TYR A 289 -3.01 14.99 3.06
C TYR A 289 -1.67 15.25 3.75
N LYS A 290 -1.64 16.12 4.77
CA LYS A 290 -0.41 16.36 5.55
C LYS A 290 0.06 15.08 6.22
N GLU A 291 -0.85 14.31 6.80
CA GLU A 291 -0.54 13.00 7.39
C GLU A 291 0.00 12.02 6.35
N LEU A 292 -0.64 11.93 5.19
CA LEU A 292 -0.13 11.12 4.09
C LEU A 292 1.27 11.58 3.63
N GLN A 293 1.51 12.88 3.49
CA GLN A 293 2.82 13.40 3.11
C GLN A 293 3.89 13.09 4.16
N HIS A 294 3.55 13.20 5.45
CA HIS A 294 4.42 12.81 6.55
C HIS A 294 4.80 11.32 6.44
N GLU A 295 3.81 10.45 6.25
CA GLU A 295 4.00 9.01 6.10
C GLU A 295 4.85 8.64 4.88
N LEU A 296 4.63 9.30 3.74
CA LEU A 296 5.41 9.08 2.53
C LEU A 296 6.85 9.56 2.67
N LYS A 297 7.05 10.71 3.32
CA LYS A 297 8.38 11.25 3.62
C LYS A 297 9.14 10.32 4.56
N ARG A 298 8.45 9.79 5.59
CA ARG A 298 8.94 8.79 6.55
C ARG A 298 9.61 7.60 5.87
N GLN A 299 9.03 7.16 4.76
CA GLN A 299 9.48 6.00 4.00
C GLN A 299 10.41 6.33 2.83
N ASN A 300 10.86 7.59 2.73
CA ASN A 300 11.67 8.07 1.61
C ASN A 300 11.00 7.83 0.23
N LYS A 301 9.66 7.97 0.15
CA LYS A 301 8.96 7.91 -1.14
C LYS A 301 9.06 9.24 -1.86
N THR A 302 9.41 9.20 -3.14
CA THR A 302 9.72 10.39 -3.96
C THR A 302 8.53 11.31 -4.24
N TYR A 303 7.28 10.86 -4.04
CA TYR A 303 6.09 11.66 -4.28
C TYR A 303 5.53 12.35 -3.01
N SER A 304 6.32 12.43 -1.94
CA SER A 304 6.00 13.14 -0.69
C SER A 304 6.16 14.68 -0.77
N MET A 305 6.31 15.25 -1.96
CA MET A 305 6.50 16.70 -2.16
C MET A 305 5.53 17.30 -3.20
N VAL A 306 4.42 16.63 -3.46
CA VAL A 306 3.44 17.12 -4.43
C VAL A 306 2.62 18.25 -3.78
N PRO A 307 2.39 19.39 -4.45
CA PRO A 307 1.46 20.40 -3.93
C PRO A 307 0.04 19.85 -3.80
N TRP A 308 -0.69 20.26 -2.76
CA TRP A 308 -2.08 19.82 -2.53
C TRP A 308 -2.97 19.98 -3.76
N SER A 309 -2.87 21.10 -4.48
CA SER A 309 -3.67 21.36 -5.68
C SER A 309 -3.49 20.29 -6.76
N HIS A 310 -2.24 19.93 -7.06
CA HIS A 310 -1.91 18.89 -8.03
C HIS A 310 -2.33 17.50 -7.55
N PHE A 311 -2.16 17.22 -6.25
CA PHE A 311 -2.55 15.94 -5.67
C PHE A 311 -4.07 15.75 -5.68
N ALA A 312 -4.83 16.75 -5.22
CA ALA A 312 -6.29 16.74 -5.21
C ALA A 312 -6.86 16.58 -6.63
N TYR A 313 -6.28 17.28 -7.61
CA TYR A 313 -6.65 17.11 -9.01
C TYR A 313 -6.41 15.67 -9.51
N SER A 314 -5.25 15.10 -9.16
CA SER A 314 -4.90 13.72 -9.52
C SER A 314 -5.83 12.69 -8.87
N CYS A 315 -6.24 12.93 -7.63
CA CYS A 315 -7.20 12.09 -6.89
C CYS A 315 -8.56 12.06 -7.60
N LYS A 316 -9.11 13.24 -7.92
CA LYS A 316 -10.38 13.36 -8.65
C LYS A 316 -10.33 12.60 -9.98
N LYS A 317 -9.27 12.81 -10.77
CA LYS A 317 -9.06 12.11 -12.04
C LYS A 317 -8.99 10.59 -11.87
N SER A 318 -8.19 10.11 -10.91
CA SER A 318 -8.01 8.67 -10.69
C SER A 318 -9.31 7.97 -10.31
N VAL A 319 -10.17 8.63 -9.52
CA VAL A 319 -11.50 8.10 -9.19
C VAL A 319 -12.41 8.08 -10.41
N GLN A 320 -12.44 9.17 -11.20
CA GLN A 320 -13.20 9.21 -12.45
C GLN A 320 -12.81 8.07 -13.39
N TYR A 321 -11.52 7.85 -13.60
CA TYR A 321 -11.03 6.77 -14.48
C TYR A 321 -11.35 5.38 -13.95
N ALA A 322 -11.18 5.14 -12.65
CA ALA A 322 -11.51 3.85 -12.06
C ALA A 322 -13.02 3.57 -12.10
N ASN A 323 -13.87 4.59 -11.95
CA ASN A 323 -15.32 4.45 -12.08
C ASN A 323 -15.74 4.20 -13.55
N GLU A 324 -15.15 4.90 -14.52
CA GLU A 324 -15.51 4.79 -15.94
C GLU A 324 -14.95 3.50 -16.57
N PHE A 325 -13.66 3.20 -16.37
CA PHE A 325 -12.95 2.12 -17.06
C PHE A 325 -12.68 0.90 -16.17
N GLY A 326 -12.87 1.01 -14.85
CA GLY A 326 -12.52 -0.04 -13.89
C GLY A 326 -11.13 0.14 -13.28
N ILE A 327 -10.96 -0.39 -12.06
CA ILE A 327 -9.77 -0.12 -11.24
C ILE A 327 -8.48 -0.74 -11.80
N TYR A 328 -8.58 -1.75 -12.69
CA TYR A 328 -7.43 -2.46 -13.22
C TYR A 328 -6.44 -1.54 -13.96
N CYS A 329 -6.92 -0.44 -14.54
CA CYS A 329 -6.07 0.52 -15.26
C CYS A 329 -4.97 1.13 -14.38
N LEU A 330 -5.20 1.20 -13.06
CA LEU A 330 -4.23 1.69 -12.08
C LEU A 330 -3.08 0.71 -11.83
N PHE A 331 -3.24 -0.56 -12.22
CA PHE A 331 -2.34 -1.68 -11.94
C PHE A 331 -1.56 -2.18 -13.18
N ILE A 332 -1.61 -1.42 -14.28
CA ILE A 332 -0.84 -1.65 -15.51
C ILE A 332 0.14 -0.48 -15.75
N PRO A 333 1.15 -0.30 -14.86
CA PRO A 333 2.10 0.80 -14.93
C PRO A 333 3.03 0.72 -16.14
N GLU A 334 3.06 -0.41 -16.84
CA GLU A 334 3.75 -0.60 -18.12
C GLU A 334 3.12 0.28 -19.22
N ILE A 335 1.80 0.42 -19.22
CA ILE A 335 1.05 1.24 -20.18
C ILE A 335 0.81 2.64 -19.59
N LEU A 336 0.16 2.70 -18.42
CA LEU A 336 -0.23 3.92 -17.71
C LEU A 336 0.67 4.19 -16.52
N THR A 337 1.75 4.91 -16.75
CA THR A 337 2.62 5.35 -15.65
C THR A 337 1.93 6.42 -14.78
N PRO A 338 2.26 6.53 -13.48
CA PRO A 338 1.75 7.61 -12.63
C PRO A 338 1.97 9.00 -13.21
N THR A 339 3.12 9.22 -13.85
CA THR A 339 3.45 10.49 -14.52
C THR A 339 2.47 10.82 -15.65
N MET A 340 2.04 9.83 -16.44
CA MET A 340 1.05 10.05 -17.50
C MET A 340 -0.32 10.41 -16.90
N LEU A 341 -0.77 9.67 -15.88
CA LEU A 341 -2.04 9.97 -15.20
C LEU A 341 -2.08 11.40 -14.63
N LYS A 342 -0.94 11.90 -14.15
CA LYS A 342 -0.79 13.23 -13.56
C LYS A 342 -0.68 14.36 -14.59
N ARG A 343 0.10 14.16 -15.66
CA ARG A 343 0.51 15.23 -16.58
C ARG A 343 -0.30 15.29 -17.86
N THR A 344 -0.91 14.19 -18.30
CA THR A 344 -1.65 14.16 -19.57
C THR A 344 -2.95 14.95 -19.43
N PRO A 345 -3.30 15.81 -20.41
CA PRO A 345 -4.61 16.46 -20.49
C PRO A 345 -5.74 15.44 -20.37
N PHE A 346 -6.86 15.86 -19.79
CA PHE A 346 -7.96 14.93 -19.50
C PHE A 346 -8.50 14.26 -20.78
N GLU A 347 -8.73 15.01 -21.85
CA GLU A 347 -9.27 14.47 -23.11
C GLU A 347 -8.33 13.46 -23.78
N ASP A 348 -7.03 13.78 -23.83
CA ASP A 348 -5.99 12.91 -24.37
C ASP A 348 -5.87 11.60 -23.58
N LEU A 349 -5.88 11.72 -22.25
CA LEU A 349 -5.83 10.57 -21.35
C LEU A 349 -7.11 9.73 -21.44
N ARG A 350 -8.27 10.37 -21.64
CA ARG A 350 -9.54 9.68 -21.84
C ARG A 350 -9.56 8.90 -23.16
N ALA A 351 -9.05 9.48 -24.25
CA ALA A 351 -8.89 8.77 -25.52
C ALA A 351 -7.99 7.54 -25.39
N LEU A 352 -6.88 7.67 -24.64
CA LEU A 352 -6.01 6.54 -24.30
C LEU A 352 -6.73 5.48 -23.46
N LEU A 353 -7.48 5.89 -22.43
CA LEU A 353 -8.21 4.96 -21.56
C LEU A 353 -9.33 4.23 -22.31
N LEU A 354 -10.02 4.88 -23.25
CA LEU A 354 -10.99 4.23 -24.14
C LEU A 354 -10.33 3.15 -24.99
N TYR A 355 -9.18 3.46 -25.60
CA TYR A 355 -8.42 2.48 -26.38
C TYR A 355 -7.93 1.30 -25.52
N MET A 356 -7.52 1.59 -24.28
CA MET A 356 -7.17 0.55 -23.31
C MET A 356 -8.37 -0.29 -22.89
N ASP A 357 -9.54 0.29 -22.66
CA ASP A 357 -10.75 -0.46 -22.32
C ASP A 357 -11.18 -1.33 -23.49
N GLU A 358 -11.13 -0.84 -24.73
CA GLU A 358 -11.40 -1.65 -25.92
C GLU A 358 -10.46 -2.87 -26.01
N SER A 359 -9.16 -2.65 -25.78
CA SER A 359 -8.13 -3.69 -25.88
C SER A 359 -8.08 -4.64 -24.68
N CYS A 360 -8.44 -4.16 -23.48
CA CYS A 360 -8.24 -4.84 -22.20
C CYS A 360 -9.52 -4.99 -21.36
N SER A 361 -10.70 -4.81 -21.95
CA SER A 361 -12.01 -4.91 -21.29
C SER A 361 -12.19 -6.22 -20.50
N ILE A 362 -11.52 -7.29 -20.94
CA ILE A 362 -11.51 -8.59 -20.26
C ILE A 362 -10.99 -8.52 -18.80
N PHE A 363 -10.28 -7.45 -18.42
CA PHE A 363 -9.76 -7.21 -17.07
C PHE A 363 -10.64 -6.29 -16.21
N ARG A 364 -11.72 -5.72 -16.75
CA ARG A 364 -12.57 -4.74 -16.04
C ARG A 364 -13.09 -5.25 -14.70
N ASN A 365 -13.52 -6.51 -14.66
CA ASN A 365 -14.10 -7.17 -13.48
C ASN A 365 -13.11 -8.11 -12.78
N ILE A 366 -11.83 -7.77 -12.82
CA ILE A 366 -10.79 -8.61 -12.21
C ILE A 366 -10.89 -8.70 -10.69
N VAL A 367 -11.38 -7.63 -10.07
CA VAL A 367 -11.70 -7.47 -8.65
C VAL A 367 -12.97 -6.64 -8.50
N GLN A 368 -13.65 -6.80 -7.37
CA GLN A 368 -14.76 -5.93 -6.98
C GLN A 368 -14.25 -4.87 -6.01
N VAL A 369 -14.89 -3.70 -6.05
CA VAL A 369 -14.56 -2.56 -5.19
C VAL A 369 -15.86 -2.09 -4.54
N ASP A 370 -15.84 -1.82 -3.24
CA ASP A 370 -16.99 -1.26 -2.53
C ASP A 370 -17.15 0.26 -2.79
N CYS A 371 -18.19 0.87 -2.21
CA CYS A 371 -18.44 2.31 -2.34
C CYS A 371 -17.30 3.16 -1.74
N GLU A 372 -16.58 2.62 -0.77
CA GLU A 372 -15.45 3.23 -0.09
C GLU A 372 -14.13 3.13 -0.87
N GLY A 373 -14.10 2.38 -1.98
CA GLY A 373 -12.89 2.15 -2.75
C GLY A 373 -12.01 1.01 -2.21
N ASN A 374 -12.48 0.21 -1.26
CA ASN A 374 -11.77 -0.98 -0.79
C ASN A 374 -11.98 -2.13 -1.76
N ILE A 375 -10.92 -2.90 -1.97
CA ILE A 375 -10.98 -4.10 -2.80
C ILE A 375 -11.64 -5.21 -1.99
N ILE A 376 -12.78 -5.73 -2.49
CA ILE A 376 -13.46 -6.86 -1.90
C ILE A 376 -12.69 -8.11 -2.31
N ALA A 377 -11.92 -8.66 -1.36
CA ALA A 377 -11.26 -9.93 -1.59
C ALA A 377 -12.36 -11.00 -1.83
N PRO A 378 -12.26 -11.80 -2.91
CA PRO A 378 -13.14 -12.94 -3.09
C PRO A 378 -13.01 -13.77 -1.84
N HIS A 379 -14.15 -14.03 -1.19
CA HIS A 379 -14.20 -14.84 0.01
C HIS A 379 -13.29 -16.03 -0.24
N ARG A 380 -12.16 -16.11 0.49
CA ARG A 380 -11.40 -17.34 0.54
C ARG A 380 -12.38 -18.30 1.18
N GLN A 381 -13.18 -19.00 0.37
CA GLN A 381 -13.77 -20.26 0.77
C GLN A 381 -12.56 -21.00 1.30
N LYS A 382 -12.44 -21.05 2.64
CA LYS A 382 -11.50 -21.93 3.30
C LYS A 382 -11.82 -23.25 2.64
N SER A 383 -10.92 -23.73 1.77
CA SER A 383 -11.04 -25.04 1.17
C SER A 383 -11.30 -25.93 2.36
N SER A 384 -12.54 -26.42 2.49
CA SER A 384 -12.93 -27.34 3.53
C SER A 384 -11.96 -28.48 3.38
N GLN A 385 -10.93 -28.45 4.22
CA GLN A 385 -9.80 -29.35 4.14
C GLN A 385 -10.45 -30.72 4.23
N GLY A 386 -10.37 -31.45 3.12
CA GLY A 386 -11.13 -32.66 2.92
C GLY A 386 -10.89 -33.55 4.13
N LEU A 387 -11.96 -33.78 4.89
CA LEU A 387 -12.05 -34.90 5.81
C LEU A 387 -12.05 -36.14 4.90
N MET A 388 -10.86 -36.52 4.41
CA MET A 388 -10.61 -37.80 3.78
C MET A 388 -10.72 -38.82 4.91
N THR A 389 -11.95 -39.24 5.18
CA THR A 389 -12.20 -40.47 5.95
C THR A 389 -11.68 -41.62 5.11
N ASN A 390 -10.43 -42.00 5.35
CA ASN A 390 -9.91 -43.30 4.95
C ASN A 390 -10.72 -44.38 5.69
N LYS A 391 -11.81 -44.85 5.09
CA LYS A 391 -12.37 -46.16 5.41
C LYS A 391 -11.47 -47.20 4.76
N ALA A 392 -10.54 -47.74 5.55
CA ALA A 392 -9.93 -49.01 5.24
C ALA A 392 -10.98 -50.10 5.52
N ASP A 393 -11.53 -50.68 4.46
CA ASP A 393 -12.27 -51.93 4.54
C ASP A 393 -11.28 -53.06 4.86
N ILE A 394 -11.18 -53.39 6.15
CA ILE A 394 -10.70 -54.69 6.61
C ILE A 394 -11.94 -55.57 6.74
N SER A 395 -12.18 -56.40 5.73
CA SER A 395 -12.98 -57.61 5.90
C SER A 395 -12.13 -58.81 5.51
N GLY A 396 -11.60 -59.46 6.55
CA GLY A 396 -11.20 -60.85 6.46
C GLY A 396 -12.44 -61.73 6.58
N SER A 397 -12.56 -62.72 5.71
CA SER A 397 -13.37 -63.91 5.95
C SER A 397 -12.57 -65.13 5.55
N VAL A 398 -12.63 -66.10 6.44
CA VAL A 398 -11.91 -67.35 6.54
C VAL A 398 -12.76 -68.49 5.92
N LEU A 399 -12.07 -69.53 5.43
CA LEU A 399 -12.47 -70.96 5.31
C LEU A 399 -13.30 -71.52 4.12
N GLN A 400 -12.84 -72.74 3.75
CA GLN A 400 -13.44 -73.88 3.01
C GLN A 400 -13.46 -73.74 1.47
N HIS A 401 -12.81 -74.61 0.68
CA HIS A 401 -12.65 -76.07 0.76
C HIS A 401 -11.30 -76.57 0.22
#